data_AF-A0A0V1NGF9-F1
#
_entry.id   AF-A0A0V1NGF9-F1
#
_cell.length_a   1.000
_cell.length_b   1.000
_cell.length_c   1.000
_cell.angle_alpha   90.00
_cell.angle_beta   90.00
_cell.angle_gamma   90.00
#
_symmetry.space_group_name_H-M   'P 1'
#
loop_
_entity.id
_entity.type
_entity.pdbx_description
1 polymer ?
#
loop_
_entity_poly.entity_id
_entity_poly.type
_entity_poly.pdbx_seq_one_letter_code
_entity_poly.pdbx_strand_id
1 'polypeptide(L)'
;MTKHPFILPDKHPLTRAIIRRCHLRQLHSGIETTLTMLRQRFWILRGRRNVKGMIKKCPCCRRVGSKPFVLKMAPLLADRIQPTRPFENTDLNLAGPLLTRNGKTVKKSYILIFTCMTTRAVHLEVVSDMTVDRVMEAIRRFIARHGKPRILQSDNFHSFKQLDQELQLLLDKKMTDCLEKELSAHRIQWKFITERAPWIGGYWERLIRFIKNSLHKVLQKTLVDEVGLNTILCDIEARINARPLTYLSKDPKDTEVLTPYHFLTGTNFMDLPEVNPEDEEWVRKLQLLQSYENNEAPQVGDIVLIEECNVPRNKWNLGKITEIYPGKYGIARTAKLRTSIGFIKRPTAKLHLIEPAVPN
;
A
#
# COMPACT_ATOMS: atom_id res chain seq x y z
N MET A 1 25.89 26.21 -40.89
CA MET A 1 27.15 26.00 -40.13
C MET A 1 28.24 26.85 -40.77
N THR A 2 29.11 27.45 -39.98
CA THR A 2 30.23 28.31 -40.43
C THR A 2 31.29 27.45 -41.11
N LYS A 3 31.76 27.87 -42.30
CA LYS A 3 32.77 27.12 -43.06
C LYS A 3 34.13 26.98 -42.33
N HIS A 4 34.47 27.94 -41.47
CA HIS A 4 35.71 27.95 -40.69
C HIS A 4 35.49 28.44 -39.25
N PRO A 5 35.22 27.55 -38.27
CA PRO A 5 35.06 27.95 -36.87
C PRO A 5 36.40 28.26 -36.20
N PHE A 6 36.41 29.20 -35.25
CA PHE A 6 37.61 29.49 -34.45
C PHE A 6 37.93 28.31 -33.53
N ILE A 7 39.15 27.77 -33.62
CA ILE A 7 39.58 26.64 -32.80
C ILE A 7 39.97 27.15 -31.41
N LEU A 8 39.35 26.59 -30.38
CA LEU A 8 39.64 26.95 -28.99
C LEU A 8 40.31 25.79 -28.24
N PRO A 9 41.41 26.04 -27.51
CA PRO A 9 42.06 25.04 -26.66
C PRO A 9 41.15 24.62 -25.51
N ASP A 10 41.28 23.37 -25.07
CA ASP A 10 40.35 22.73 -24.12
C ASP A 10 40.47 23.27 -22.68
N LYS A 11 41.67 23.68 -22.25
CA LYS A 11 41.97 24.08 -20.86
C LYS A 11 42.05 25.59 -20.62
N HIS A 12 41.87 26.42 -21.65
CA HIS A 12 42.10 27.86 -21.52
C HIS A 12 40.96 28.59 -20.76
N PRO A 13 41.25 29.60 -19.91
CA PRO A 13 40.24 30.36 -19.18
C PRO A 13 39.16 30.99 -20.08
N LEU A 14 39.57 31.53 -21.23
CA LEU A 14 38.64 32.11 -22.22
C LEU A 14 37.62 31.08 -22.71
N THR A 15 38.07 29.86 -23.02
CA THR A 15 37.20 28.75 -23.46
C THR A 15 36.14 28.45 -22.41
N ARG A 16 36.53 28.41 -21.13
CA ARG A 16 35.58 28.20 -20.02
C ARG A 16 34.56 29.33 -19.90
N ALA A 17 35.00 30.59 -20.04
CA ALA A 17 34.12 31.75 -20.00
C ALA A 17 33.10 31.75 -21.17
N ILE A 18 33.55 31.39 -22.38
CA ILE A 18 32.69 31.28 -23.57
C ILE A 18 31.63 30.19 -23.37
N ILE A 19 32.04 28.99 -22.90
CA ILE A 19 31.09 27.90 -22.60
C ILE A 19 30.08 28.34 -21.53
N ARG A 20 30.54 28.99 -20.45
CA ARG A 20 29.68 29.50 -19.37
C ARG A 20 28.64 30.46 -19.92
N ARG A 21 29.08 31.47 -20.69
CA ARG A 21 28.19 32.48 -21.29
C ARG A 21 27.17 31.85 -22.22
N CYS A 22 27.59 30.89 -23.05
CA CYS A 22 26.69 30.16 -23.94
C CYS A 22 25.63 29.39 -23.14
N HIS A 23 26.04 28.59 -22.15
CA HIS A 23 25.12 27.84 -21.28
C HIS A 23 24.09 28.73 -20.56
N LEU A 24 24.53 29.90 -20.05
CA LEU A 24 23.63 30.86 -19.39
C LEU A 24 22.65 31.52 -20.37
N ARG A 25 23.11 31.90 -21.58
CA ARG A 25 22.22 32.46 -22.61
C ARG A 25 21.22 31.45 -23.17
N GLN A 26 21.55 30.17 -23.11
CA GLN A 26 20.65 29.07 -23.48
C GLN A 26 19.78 28.61 -22.29
N LEU A 27 19.62 29.44 -21.26
CA LEU A 27 18.73 29.19 -20.12
C LEU A 27 18.97 27.83 -19.46
N HIS A 28 20.23 27.50 -19.19
CA HIS A 28 20.62 26.25 -18.54
C HIS A 28 20.31 24.97 -19.34
N SER A 29 20.14 25.09 -20.66
CA SER A 29 19.93 23.94 -21.56
C SER A 29 21.02 22.87 -21.44
N GLY A 30 20.66 21.65 -21.86
CA GLY A 30 21.50 20.47 -21.81
C GLY A 30 22.80 20.56 -22.61
N ILE A 31 23.61 19.49 -22.51
CA ILE A 31 24.94 19.40 -23.12
C ILE A 31 24.87 19.57 -24.64
N GLU A 32 23.93 18.88 -25.31
CA GLU A 32 23.83 18.88 -26.78
C GLU A 32 23.44 20.26 -27.32
N THR A 33 22.43 20.90 -26.74
CA THR A 33 21.99 22.26 -27.13
C THR A 33 23.12 23.27 -26.96
N THR A 34 23.81 23.23 -25.82
CA THR A 34 24.94 24.14 -25.55
C THR A 34 26.09 23.90 -26.55
N LEU A 35 26.38 22.64 -26.88
CA LEU A 35 27.44 22.29 -27.83
C LEU A 35 27.09 22.70 -29.28
N THR A 36 25.84 22.53 -29.69
CA THR A 36 25.37 22.93 -31.02
C THR A 36 25.46 24.43 -31.22
N MET A 37 25.09 25.23 -30.20
CA MET A 37 25.22 26.69 -30.25
C MET A 37 26.68 27.15 -30.26
N LEU A 38 27.57 26.46 -29.54
CA LEU A 38 29.02 26.76 -29.59
C LEU A 38 29.61 26.47 -30.97
N ARG A 39 29.21 25.37 -31.61
CA ARG A 39 29.70 24.97 -32.96
C ARG A 39 29.33 25.94 -34.08
N GLN A 40 28.39 26.85 -33.86
CA GLN A 40 28.08 27.92 -34.82
C GLN A 40 29.20 28.98 -34.94
N ARG A 41 30.15 29.04 -34.01
CA ARG A 41 31.25 30.03 -34.05
C ARG A 41 32.60 29.48 -33.62
N PHE A 42 32.61 28.44 -32.78
CA PHE A 42 33.82 27.92 -32.14
C PHE A 42 33.91 26.39 -32.26
N TRP A 43 35.11 25.90 -32.55
CA TRP A 43 35.46 24.49 -32.46
C TRP A 43 36.33 24.25 -31.22
N ILE A 44 35.70 23.83 -30.13
CA ILE A 44 36.39 23.59 -28.86
C ILE A 44 36.94 22.17 -28.85
N LEU A 45 38.25 22.03 -28.66
CA LEU A 45 38.88 20.73 -28.46
C LEU A 45 38.25 20.03 -27.24
N ARG A 46 37.84 18.76 -27.41
CA ARG A 46 37.10 17.99 -26.40
C ARG A 46 35.84 18.71 -25.89
N GLY A 47 35.16 19.47 -26.75
CA GLY A 47 34.04 20.35 -26.40
C GLY A 47 32.96 19.71 -25.53
N ARG A 48 32.50 18.50 -25.85
CA ARG A 48 31.47 17.80 -25.05
C ARG A 48 31.89 17.55 -23.60
N ARG A 49 33.16 17.21 -23.36
CA ARG A 49 33.72 17.01 -22.02
C ARG A 49 33.76 18.33 -21.25
N ASN A 50 34.20 19.41 -21.89
CA ASN A 50 34.27 20.74 -21.28
C ASN A 50 32.88 21.32 -20.97
N VAL A 51 31.93 21.17 -21.88
CA VAL A 51 30.52 21.56 -21.66
C VAL A 51 29.92 20.76 -20.51
N LYS A 52 30.07 19.44 -20.49
CA LYS A 52 29.59 18.58 -19.39
C LYS A 52 30.21 18.99 -18.05
N GLY A 53 31.51 19.27 -18.02
CA GLY A 53 32.22 19.74 -16.83
C GLY A 53 31.70 21.10 -16.33
N MET A 54 31.39 22.02 -17.24
CA MET A 54 30.85 23.34 -16.91
C MET A 54 29.43 23.25 -16.36
N ILE A 55 28.55 22.47 -16.99
CA ILE A 55 27.16 22.27 -16.55
C ILE A 55 27.10 21.61 -15.17
N LYS A 56 27.96 20.61 -14.90
CA LYS A 56 28.07 19.99 -13.56
C LYS A 56 28.47 20.98 -12.46
N LYS A 57 29.24 22.02 -12.81
CA LYS A 57 29.67 23.08 -11.89
C LYS A 57 28.67 24.24 -11.79
N CYS A 58 27.63 24.26 -12.62
CA CYS A 58 26.59 25.28 -12.57
C CYS A 58 25.72 25.09 -11.32
N PRO A 59 25.59 26.10 -10.44
CA PRO A 59 24.77 25.99 -9.23
C PRO A 59 23.30 25.66 -9.51
N CYS A 60 22.69 26.27 -10.52
CA CYS A 60 21.29 26.03 -10.90
C CYS A 60 21.06 24.59 -11.36
N CYS A 61 21.89 24.10 -12.29
CA CYS A 61 21.79 22.73 -12.78
C CYS A 61 22.12 21.69 -11.70
N ARG A 62 23.05 22.02 -10.78
CA ARG A 62 23.40 21.13 -9.66
C ARG A 62 22.27 21.04 -8.64
N ARG A 63 21.56 22.14 -8.38
CA ARG A 63 20.40 22.18 -7.49
C ARG A 63 19.23 21.36 -8.05
N VAL A 64 18.94 21.48 -9.34
CA VAL A 64 17.85 20.71 -9.98
C VAL A 64 18.24 19.25 -10.19
N GLY A 65 19.51 18.97 -10.52
CA GLY A 65 19.99 17.62 -10.83
C GLY A 65 20.53 16.82 -9.64
N SER A 66 20.49 17.35 -8.41
CA SER A 66 20.93 16.63 -7.21
C SER A 66 20.01 15.45 -6.95
N LYS A 67 20.55 14.24 -6.99
CA LYS A 67 19.83 13.03 -6.56
C LYS A 67 19.81 12.95 -5.02
N PRO A 68 18.75 12.39 -4.41
CA PRO A 68 18.79 12.03 -3.00
C PRO A 68 19.97 11.07 -2.74
N PHE A 69 20.48 11.09 -1.52
CA PHE A 69 21.50 10.12 -1.11
C PHE A 69 20.98 8.70 -1.32
N VAL A 70 21.83 7.85 -1.89
CA VAL A 70 21.54 6.41 -1.96
C VAL A 70 21.59 5.89 -0.52
N LEU A 71 20.43 5.52 0.01
CA LEU A 71 20.33 4.85 1.30
C LEU A 71 21.10 3.53 1.22
N LYS A 72 22.21 3.42 1.98
CA LYS A 72 22.83 2.12 2.23
C LYS A 72 21.84 1.31 3.06
N MET A 73 21.48 0.12 2.60
CA MET A 73 20.65 -0.79 3.38
C MET A 73 21.42 -1.14 4.66
N ALA A 74 20.83 -0.85 5.82
CA ALA A 74 21.39 -1.28 7.08
C ALA A 74 21.29 -2.82 7.20
N PRO A 75 22.16 -3.46 7.99
CA PRO A 75 22.01 -4.88 8.31
C PRO A 75 20.62 -5.16 8.91
N LEU A 76 20.03 -6.28 8.50
CA LEU A 76 18.77 -6.76 9.04
C LEU A 76 18.94 -7.06 10.55
N LEU A 77 17.99 -6.63 11.37
CA LEU A 77 18.03 -6.87 12.83
C LEU A 77 18.03 -8.37 13.13
N ALA A 78 18.84 -8.82 14.11
CA ALA A 78 18.91 -10.23 14.51
C ALA A 78 17.54 -10.80 14.91
N ASP A 79 16.69 -9.98 15.55
CA ASP A 79 15.30 -10.31 15.91
C ASP A 79 14.42 -10.71 14.70
N ARG A 80 14.85 -10.38 13.46
CA ARG A 80 14.16 -10.72 12.20
C ARG A 80 14.68 -12.02 11.57
N ILE A 81 15.90 -12.44 11.89
CA ILE A 81 16.62 -13.49 11.17
C ILE A 81 16.72 -14.76 12.01
N GLN A 82 16.73 -14.62 13.33
CA GLN A 82 16.78 -15.78 14.22
C GLN A 82 15.42 -16.50 14.22
N PRO A 83 15.40 -17.82 13.94
CA PRO A 83 14.18 -18.60 14.04
C PRO A 83 13.74 -18.65 15.50
N THR A 84 12.60 -18.04 15.77
CA THR A 84 11.91 -18.06 17.07
C THR A 84 10.54 -18.70 16.92
N ARG A 85 9.89 -19.04 18.03
CA ARG A 85 8.51 -19.53 17.96
C ARG A 85 7.59 -18.45 17.34
N PRO A 86 6.47 -18.84 16.70
CA PRO A 86 5.49 -17.89 16.20
C PRO A 86 5.13 -16.86 17.27
N PHE A 87 5.05 -15.59 16.86
CA PHE A 87 4.71 -14.45 17.70
C PHE A 87 5.66 -14.14 18.89
N GLU A 88 6.84 -14.75 18.98
CA GLU A 88 7.82 -14.37 20.04
C GLU A 88 8.32 -12.93 19.89
N ASN A 89 8.65 -12.56 18.66
CA ASN A 89 8.96 -11.19 18.26
C ASN A 89 7.78 -10.69 17.40
N THR A 90 7.00 -9.76 17.94
CA THR A 90 5.74 -9.32 17.32
C THR A 90 5.72 -7.81 17.15
N ASP A 91 5.32 -7.36 15.95
CA ASP A 91 4.96 -5.98 15.69
C ASP A 91 3.48 -5.76 15.96
N LEU A 92 3.15 -4.65 16.61
CA LEU A 92 1.79 -4.17 16.88
C LEU A 92 1.51 -2.93 16.03
N ASN A 93 0.46 -2.97 15.22
CA ASN A 93 -0.02 -1.85 14.41
C ASN A 93 -1.52 -1.63 14.62
N LEU A 94 -2.00 -0.44 14.27
CA LEU A 94 -3.42 -0.06 14.36
C LEU A 94 -4.04 0.11 12.97
N ALA A 95 -5.26 -0.38 12.79
CA ALA A 95 -6.16 0.03 11.71
C ALA A 95 -7.47 0.59 12.26
N GLY A 96 -7.92 1.72 11.70
CA GLY A 96 -9.14 2.39 12.12
C GLY A 96 -9.03 3.92 11.98
N PRO A 97 -10.04 4.67 12.44
CA PRO A 97 -11.28 4.18 13.03
C PRO A 97 -12.21 3.50 12.00
N LEU A 98 -12.88 2.43 12.43
CA LEU A 98 -14.01 1.80 11.74
C LEU A 98 -15.31 2.15 12.48
N LEU A 99 -16.44 2.15 11.79
CA LEU A 99 -17.75 2.40 12.40
C LEU A 99 -18.44 1.06 12.65
N THR A 100 -18.71 0.74 13.91
CA THR A 100 -19.47 -0.45 14.32
C THR A 100 -20.83 -0.06 14.87
N ARG A 101 -21.81 -0.93 14.66
CA ARG A 101 -23.16 -0.74 15.19
C ARG A 101 -23.29 -1.46 16.53
N ASN A 102 -23.60 -0.72 17.58
CA ASN A 102 -23.99 -1.28 18.88
C ASN A 102 -25.45 -0.92 19.14
N GLY A 103 -26.36 -1.84 18.79
CA GLY A 103 -27.79 -1.60 18.80
C GLY A 103 -28.21 -0.44 17.89
N LYS A 104 -28.78 0.62 18.48
CA LYS A 104 -29.17 1.84 17.76
C LYS A 104 -28.04 2.86 17.59
N THR A 105 -26.91 2.65 18.28
CA THR A 105 -25.79 3.60 18.30
C THR A 105 -24.66 3.15 17.37
N VAL A 106 -23.98 4.11 16.75
CA VAL A 106 -22.77 3.86 15.97
C VAL A 106 -21.57 4.32 16.79
N LYS A 107 -20.59 3.44 17.00
CA LYS A 107 -19.37 3.74 17.73
C LYS A 107 -18.15 3.55 16.83
N LYS A 108 -17.08 4.28 17.15
CA LYS A 108 -15.77 4.05 16.53
C LYS A 108 -15.16 2.80 17.16
N SER A 109 -14.62 1.90 16.36
CA SER A 109 -13.82 0.76 16.80
C SER A 109 -12.51 0.72 16.04
N TYR A 110 -11.55 -0.01 16.59
CA TYR A 110 -10.20 -0.12 16.08
C TYR A 110 -9.82 -1.59 15.96
N ILE A 111 -8.87 -1.88 15.09
CA ILE A 111 -8.29 -3.20 14.93
C ILE A 111 -6.82 -3.12 15.32
N LEU A 112 -6.43 -3.90 16.32
CA LEU A 112 -5.04 -4.17 16.60
C LEU A 112 -4.56 -5.30 15.69
N ILE A 113 -3.47 -5.02 14.99
CA ILE A 113 -2.84 -5.93 14.03
C ILE A 113 -1.53 -6.38 14.67
N PHE A 114 -1.47 -7.65 15.07
CA PHE A 114 -0.26 -8.30 15.53
C PHE A 114 0.39 -9.01 14.34
N THR A 115 1.66 -8.72 14.07
CA THR A 115 2.40 -9.33 12.97
C THR A 115 3.65 -10.00 13.50
N CYS A 116 3.79 -11.31 13.29
CA CYS A 116 4.99 -12.03 13.68
C CYS A 116 6.18 -11.64 12.78
N MET A 117 7.31 -11.27 13.39
CA MET A 117 8.51 -10.90 12.64
C MET A 117 9.18 -12.11 11.96
N THR A 118 9.02 -13.30 12.54
CA THR A 118 9.65 -14.54 12.11
C THR A 118 8.83 -15.23 11.01
N THR A 119 7.60 -15.63 11.32
CA THR A 119 6.74 -16.42 10.41
C THR A 119 5.88 -15.57 9.49
N ARG A 120 5.78 -14.25 9.76
CA ARG A 120 4.87 -13.34 9.07
C ARG A 120 3.39 -13.67 9.28
N ALA A 121 3.06 -14.50 10.27
CA ALA A 121 1.69 -14.69 10.71
C ALA A 121 1.08 -13.38 11.21
N VAL A 122 -0.22 -13.24 11.03
CA VAL A 122 -1.01 -12.08 11.43
C VAL A 122 -2.08 -12.54 12.41
N HIS A 123 -2.32 -11.75 13.44
CA HIS A 123 -3.46 -11.90 14.36
C HIS A 123 -4.20 -10.57 14.47
N LEU A 124 -5.52 -10.58 14.36
CA LEU A 124 -6.38 -9.39 14.33
C LEU A 124 -7.30 -9.36 15.55
N GLU A 125 -7.34 -8.23 16.25
CA GLU A 125 -8.23 -8.05 17.42
C GLU A 125 -9.05 -6.78 17.29
N VAL A 126 -10.37 -6.89 17.51
CA VAL A 126 -11.25 -5.73 17.66
C VAL A 126 -11.01 -5.09 19.02
N VAL A 127 -10.99 -3.76 19.04
CA VAL A 127 -10.98 -2.93 20.24
C VAL A 127 -12.06 -1.86 20.11
N SER A 128 -12.95 -1.80 21.09
CA SER A 128 -14.08 -0.85 21.12
C SER A 128 -13.63 0.60 21.24
N ASP A 129 -12.52 0.86 21.91
CA ASP A 129 -12.03 2.20 22.23
C ASP A 129 -10.55 2.15 22.62
N MET A 130 -9.86 3.27 22.47
CA MET A 130 -8.41 3.33 22.65
C MET A 130 -8.00 3.67 24.08
N THR A 131 -8.47 2.86 25.03
CA THR A 131 -8.11 2.94 26.44
C THR A 131 -7.09 1.85 26.80
N VAL A 132 -6.29 2.08 27.86
CA VAL A 132 -5.28 1.10 28.34
C VAL A 132 -5.93 -0.25 28.58
N ASP A 133 -7.07 -0.29 29.27
CA ASP A 133 -7.77 -1.52 29.66
C ASP A 133 -8.18 -2.35 28.45
N ARG A 134 -8.77 -1.72 27.43
CA ARG A 134 -9.25 -2.38 26.22
C ARG A 134 -8.11 -2.90 25.35
N VAL A 135 -7.01 -2.14 25.26
CA VAL A 135 -5.79 -2.59 24.58
C VAL A 135 -5.17 -3.77 25.33
N MET A 136 -5.09 -3.71 26.67
CA MET A 136 -4.57 -4.80 27.48
C MET A 136 -5.43 -6.06 27.39
N GLU A 137 -6.77 -5.93 27.34
CA GLU A 137 -7.66 -7.05 27.09
C GLU A 137 -7.40 -7.70 25.73
N ALA A 138 -7.19 -6.91 24.68
CA ALA A 138 -6.84 -7.44 23.35
C ALA A 138 -5.46 -8.14 23.35
N ILE A 139 -4.46 -7.55 24.02
CA ILE A 139 -3.15 -8.18 24.19
C ILE A 139 -3.27 -9.48 25.00
N ARG A 140 -4.11 -9.53 26.04
CA ARG A 140 -4.38 -10.75 26.81
C ARG A 140 -5.03 -11.83 25.95
N ARG A 141 -6.00 -11.49 25.11
CA ARG A 141 -6.61 -12.41 24.14
C ARG A 141 -5.58 -12.95 23.13
N PHE A 142 -4.69 -12.09 22.65
CA PHE A 142 -3.58 -12.49 21.80
C PHE A 142 -2.62 -13.47 22.50
N ILE A 143 -2.18 -13.14 23.72
CA ILE A 143 -1.29 -13.98 24.53
C ILE A 143 -1.93 -15.34 24.83
N ALA A 144 -3.24 -15.36 25.13
CA ALA A 144 -3.96 -16.58 25.43
C ALA A 144 -4.01 -17.55 24.23
N ARG A 145 -4.00 -17.04 22.99
CA ARG A 145 -4.03 -17.87 21.77
C ARG A 145 -2.65 -18.28 21.27
N HIS A 146 -1.67 -17.36 21.33
CA HIS A 146 -0.36 -17.54 20.66
C HIS A 146 0.82 -17.65 21.63
N GLY A 147 0.57 -17.51 22.93
CA GLY A 147 1.60 -17.49 23.96
C GLY A 147 2.30 -16.13 24.10
N LYS A 148 2.95 -15.93 25.24
CA LYS A 148 3.49 -14.63 25.67
C LYS A 148 4.69 -14.13 24.82
N PRO A 149 4.58 -13.01 24.09
CA PRO A 149 5.71 -12.50 23.29
C PRO A 149 6.88 -12.13 24.20
N ARG A 150 8.10 -12.28 23.68
CA ARG A 150 9.32 -11.77 24.32
C ARG A 150 9.47 -10.28 24.04
N ILE A 151 9.28 -9.91 22.77
CA ILE A 151 9.38 -8.54 22.28
C ILE A 151 8.05 -8.18 21.62
N LEU A 152 7.45 -7.10 22.09
CA LEU A 152 6.39 -6.40 21.40
C LEU A 152 6.99 -5.10 20.86
N GLN A 153 6.84 -4.84 19.58
CA GLN A 153 7.36 -3.63 18.95
C GLN A 153 6.19 -2.85 18.35
N SER A 154 6.15 -1.54 18.54
CA SER A 154 5.16 -0.68 17.88
C SER A 154 5.88 0.46 17.16
N ASP A 155 5.31 0.93 16.05
CA ASP A 155 5.65 2.26 15.59
C ASP A 155 5.28 3.26 16.69
N ASN A 156 6.06 4.34 16.85
CA ASN A 156 5.62 5.46 17.70
C ASN A 156 4.16 5.72 17.36
N PHE A 157 3.28 5.82 18.37
CA PHE A 157 1.83 5.90 18.27
C PHE A 157 1.28 7.05 17.39
N HIS A 158 2.07 7.66 16.51
CA HIS A 158 1.64 8.53 15.43
C HIS A 158 0.63 7.92 14.45
N SER A 159 0.42 6.61 14.41
CA SER A 159 -0.76 6.01 13.76
C SER A 159 -2.08 6.38 14.46
N PHE A 160 -2.01 6.90 15.70
CA PHE A 160 -3.07 7.62 16.43
C PHE A 160 -3.13 9.11 16.13
N LYS A 161 -2.20 9.70 15.36
CA LYS A 161 -2.34 11.10 14.94
C LYS A 161 -3.44 11.32 13.89
N GLN A 162 -4.04 10.23 13.40
CA GLN A 162 -5.29 10.29 12.61
C GLN A 162 -6.56 10.06 13.45
N LEU A 163 -6.41 9.81 14.75
CA LEU A 163 -7.49 9.86 15.73
C LEU A 163 -7.71 11.32 16.15
N ASP A 164 -8.98 11.69 16.35
CA ASP A 164 -9.50 13.03 16.62
C ASP A 164 -8.51 13.94 17.37
N GLN A 165 -8.45 15.21 16.97
CA GLN A 165 -7.66 16.26 17.65
C GLN A 165 -7.93 16.32 19.17
N GLU A 166 -9.11 15.90 19.64
CA GLU A 166 -9.48 15.81 21.07
C GLU A 166 -8.77 14.68 21.83
N LEU A 167 -8.45 13.55 21.19
CA LEU A 167 -7.76 12.41 21.84
C LEU A 167 -6.24 12.61 21.92
N GLN A 168 -5.67 13.52 21.10
CA GLN A 168 -4.22 13.76 21.02
C GLN A 168 -3.62 14.40 22.28
N LEU A 169 -4.41 15.14 23.07
CA LEU A 169 -3.90 15.92 24.20
C LEU A 169 -3.80 15.13 25.52
N LEU A 170 -4.51 14.01 25.65
CA LEU A 170 -4.58 13.24 26.91
C LEU A 170 -3.95 11.85 26.85
N LEU A 171 -3.75 11.27 25.66
CA LEU A 171 -3.38 9.85 25.52
C LEU A 171 -1.90 9.55 25.27
N ASP A 172 -1.10 10.45 24.71
CA ASP A 172 0.12 9.98 24.01
C ASP A 172 1.27 9.54 24.95
N LYS A 173 1.41 10.15 26.13
CA LYS A 173 2.48 9.81 27.10
C LYS A 173 1.99 9.00 28.30
N LYS A 174 0.83 9.35 28.85
CA LYS A 174 0.31 8.65 30.04
C LYS A 174 -0.14 7.23 29.71
N MET A 175 -0.80 7.01 28.57
CA MET A 175 -1.24 5.68 28.14
C MET A 175 -0.04 4.77 27.86
N THR A 176 0.97 5.28 27.14
CA THR A 176 2.20 4.56 26.82
C THR A 176 2.97 4.23 28.08
N ASP A 177 3.17 5.17 29.00
CA ASP A 177 3.82 4.89 30.28
C ASP A 177 3.08 3.80 31.10
N CYS A 178 1.73 3.80 31.09
CA CYS A 178 0.93 2.76 31.75
C CYS A 178 1.06 1.39 31.07
N LEU A 179 0.91 1.34 29.75
CA LEU A 179 1.04 0.10 28.97
C LEU A 179 2.45 -0.48 29.12
N GLU A 180 3.48 0.36 29.13
CA GLU A 180 4.87 -0.09 29.30
C GLU A 180 5.09 -0.73 30.66
N LYS A 181 4.55 -0.13 31.72
CA LYS A 181 4.61 -0.70 33.08
C LYS A 181 3.90 -2.05 33.14
N GLU A 182 2.70 -2.15 32.60
CA GLU A 182 1.93 -3.40 32.57
C GLU A 182 2.63 -4.50 31.78
N LEU A 183 3.12 -4.19 30.57
CA LEU A 183 3.87 -5.16 29.75
C LEU A 183 5.17 -5.59 30.42
N SER A 184 5.88 -4.65 31.06
CA SER A 184 7.10 -4.93 31.81
C SER A 184 6.85 -5.82 33.02
N ALA A 185 5.73 -5.62 33.75
CA ALA A 185 5.32 -6.50 34.84
C ALA A 185 5.11 -7.94 34.37
N HIS A 186 4.67 -8.13 33.12
CA HIS A 186 4.54 -9.44 32.48
C HIS A 186 5.83 -9.96 31.82
N ARG A 187 6.95 -9.24 31.97
CA ARG A 187 8.25 -9.52 31.33
C ARG A 187 8.17 -9.54 29.80
N ILE A 188 7.39 -8.62 29.23
CA ILE A 188 7.31 -8.38 27.79
C ILE A 188 8.11 -7.11 27.51
N GLN A 189 9.15 -7.20 26.68
CA GLN A 189 9.94 -6.04 26.31
C GLN A 189 9.18 -5.24 25.24
N TRP A 190 8.74 -4.03 25.59
CA TRP A 190 8.16 -3.11 24.62
C TRP A 190 9.24 -2.25 23.97
N LYS A 191 9.27 -2.22 22.63
CA LYS A 191 10.19 -1.38 21.84
C LYS A 191 9.42 -0.40 20.97
N PHE A 192 9.82 0.87 21.01
CA PHE A 192 9.35 1.90 20.08
C PHE A 192 10.30 2.03 18.88
N ILE A 193 9.76 1.97 17.66
CA ILE A 193 10.55 2.26 16.46
C ILE A 193 10.61 3.78 16.28
N THR A 194 11.82 4.33 16.13
CA THR A 194 12.03 5.73 15.74
C THR A 194 11.50 5.98 14.32
N GLU A 195 10.79 7.10 14.12
CA GLU A 195 9.93 7.42 12.95
C GLU A 195 10.56 7.35 11.54
N ARG A 196 11.82 6.95 11.37
CA ARG A 196 12.53 6.98 10.09
C ARG A 196 13.56 5.85 9.95
N ALA A 197 13.18 4.61 10.25
CA ALA A 197 14.00 3.43 9.99
C ALA A 197 13.51 2.61 8.76
N PRO A 198 13.58 3.14 7.52
CA PRO A 198 13.08 2.48 6.31
C PRO A 198 13.80 1.17 5.95
N TRP A 199 14.96 0.88 6.55
CA TRP A 199 15.70 -0.36 6.33
C TRP A 199 15.09 -1.58 7.04
N ILE A 200 14.26 -1.37 8.06
CA ILE A 200 13.52 -2.44 8.76
C ILE A 200 12.26 -2.80 7.95
N GLY A 201 11.69 -1.85 7.19
CA GLY A 201 10.29 -1.82 6.80
C GLY A 201 9.90 -2.29 5.40
N GLY A 202 10.81 -2.50 4.44
CA GLY A 202 10.40 -2.66 3.03
C GLY A 202 9.38 -3.78 2.72
N TYR A 203 9.51 -4.96 3.36
CA TYR A 203 8.54 -6.06 3.22
C TYR A 203 7.39 -5.93 4.22
N TRP A 204 7.70 -5.52 5.45
CA TRP A 204 6.73 -5.38 6.53
C TRP A 204 5.68 -4.30 6.22
N GLU A 205 6.08 -3.14 5.70
CA GLU A 205 5.16 -2.11 5.22
C GLU A 205 4.25 -2.61 4.11
N ARG A 206 4.75 -3.48 3.22
CA ARG A 206 3.92 -4.10 2.18
C ARG A 206 2.89 -5.04 2.79
N LEU A 207 3.28 -5.83 3.80
CA LEU A 207 2.37 -6.73 4.51
C LEU A 207 1.29 -5.94 5.27
N ILE A 208 1.67 -4.93 6.05
CA ILE A 208 0.70 -4.06 6.74
C ILE A 208 -0.22 -3.37 5.75
N ARG A 209 0.31 -2.87 4.63
CA ARG A 209 -0.51 -2.28 3.55
C ARG A 209 -1.46 -3.30 2.93
N PHE A 210 -1.01 -4.54 2.72
CA PHE A 210 -1.83 -5.63 2.23
C PHE A 210 -2.98 -5.97 3.19
N ILE A 211 -2.71 -6.05 4.50
CA ILE A 211 -3.72 -6.28 5.54
C ILE A 211 -4.75 -5.13 5.55
N LYS A 212 -4.29 -3.88 5.65
CA LYS A 212 -5.18 -2.69 5.66
C LYS A 212 -6.03 -2.59 4.39
N ASN A 213 -5.46 -2.91 3.24
CA ASN A 213 -6.21 -2.93 1.98
C ASN A 213 -7.26 -4.05 1.95
N SER A 214 -6.93 -5.24 2.49
CA SER A 214 -7.87 -6.37 2.56
C SER A 214 -9.05 -6.04 3.48
N LEU A 215 -8.75 -5.51 4.68
CA LEU A 215 -9.77 -5.00 5.61
C LEU A 215 -10.67 -3.96 4.96
N HIS A 216 -10.09 -2.97 4.29
CA HIS A 216 -10.85 -1.92 3.63
C HIS A 216 -11.74 -2.45 2.48
N LYS A 217 -11.25 -3.45 1.72
CA LYS A 217 -12.01 -4.07 0.62
C LYS A 217 -13.19 -4.90 1.11
N VAL A 218 -13.04 -5.61 2.23
CA VAL A 218 -14.10 -6.46 2.80
C VAL A 218 -15.11 -5.62 3.58
N LEU A 219 -14.65 -4.70 4.43
CA LEU A 219 -15.52 -3.93 5.34
C LEU A 219 -16.21 -2.74 4.67
N GLN A 220 -15.62 -2.17 3.60
CA GLN A 220 -16.15 -1.04 2.83
C GLN A 220 -16.87 0.02 3.71
N LYS A 221 -18.18 0.23 3.49
CA LYS A 221 -19.06 1.09 4.29
C LYS A 221 -20.08 0.29 5.12
N THR A 222 -19.91 -1.03 5.23
CA THR A 222 -20.89 -1.87 5.93
C THR A 222 -20.80 -1.62 7.44
N LEU A 223 -21.92 -1.27 8.05
CA LEU A 223 -22.06 -1.17 9.49
C LEU A 223 -22.32 -2.57 10.05
N VAL A 224 -21.28 -3.19 10.58
CA VAL A 224 -21.35 -4.51 11.22
C VAL A 224 -21.38 -4.31 12.74
N ASP A 225 -22.07 -5.20 13.44
CA ASP A 225 -21.98 -5.30 14.89
C ASP A 225 -20.62 -5.89 15.32
N GLU A 226 -20.29 -5.79 16.60
CA GLU A 226 -18.97 -6.21 17.11
C GLU A 226 -18.73 -7.72 16.92
N VAL A 227 -19.78 -8.53 17.13
CA VAL A 227 -19.71 -9.98 16.93
C VAL A 227 -19.47 -10.31 15.46
N GLY A 228 -20.24 -9.73 14.54
CA GLY A 228 -20.04 -9.93 13.11
C GLY A 228 -18.69 -9.42 12.63
N LEU A 229 -18.20 -8.29 13.16
CA LEU A 229 -16.87 -7.78 12.85
C LEU A 229 -15.78 -8.77 13.29
N ASN A 230 -15.90 -9.33 14.49
CA ASN A 230 -14.95 -10.32 14.99
C ASN A 230 -14.90 -11.56 14.08
N THR A 231 -16.05 -12.07 13.65
CA THR A 231 -16.13 -13.19 12.69
C THR A 231 -15.44 -12.85 11.37
N ILE A 232 -15.74 -11.68 10.78
CA ILE A 232 -15.10 -11.22 9.54
C ILE A 232 -13.58 -11.15 9.69
N LEU A 233 -13.09 -10.68 10.85
CA LEU A 233 -11.66 -10.61 11.10
C LEU A 233 -11.01 -11.98 11.22
N CYS A 234 -11.68 -12.96 11.82
CA CYS A 234 -11.19 -14.35 11.83
C CYS A 234 -11.05 -14.90 10.40
N ASP A 235 -12.03 -14.66 9.52
CA ASP A 235 -11.97 -15.10 8.12
C ASP A 235 -10.83 -14.41 7.35
N ILE A 236 -10.68 -13.10 7.52
CA ILE A 236 -9.60 -12.32 6.91
C ILE A 236 -8.25 -12.80 7.43
N GLU A 237 -8.12 -13.02 8.74
CA GLU A 237 -6.90 -13.51 9.37
C GLU A 237 -6.49 -14.87 8.79
N ALA A 238 -7.42 -15.82 8.73
CA ALA A 238 -7.16 -17.16 8.21
C ALA A 238 -6.67 -17.11 6.76
N ARG A 239 -7.32 -16.33 5.90
CA ARG A 239 -6.95 -16.16 4.49
C ARG A 239 -5.63 -15.43 4.30
N ILE A 240 -5.35 -14.42 5.12
CA ILE A 240 -4.05 -13.74 5.11
C ILE A 240 -2.95 -14.70 5.54
N ASN A 241 -3.22 -15.57 6.52
CA ASN A 241 -2.25 -16.58 6.99
C ASN A 241 -2.11 -17.77 6.04
N ALA A 242 -3.08 -18.05 5.17
CA ALA A 242 -2.97 -19.06 4.12
C ALA A 242 -2.15 -18.62 2.90
N ARG A 243 -1.64 -17.37 2.89
CA ARG A 243 -0.89 -16.82 1.74
C ARG A 243 0.48 -17.50 1.56
N PRO A 244 0.97 -17.64 0.32
CA PRO A 244 2.29 -18.19 0.04
C PRO A 244 3.43 -17.31 0.57
N LEU A 245 4.40 -17.89 1.29
CA LEU A 245 5.69 -17.26 1.61
C LEU A 245 6.77 -17.57 0.57
N THR A 246 6.60 -18.68 -0.12
CA THR A 246 7.54 -19.20 -1.13
C THR A 246 6.93 -19.10 -2.52
N TYR A 247 7.75 -19.27 -3.54
CA TYR A 247 7.28 -19.29 -4.91
C TYR A 247 6.42 -20.54 -5.16
N LEU A 248 5.28 -20.35 -5.81
CA LEU A 248 4.43 -21.46 -6.24
C LEU A 248 5.08 -22.10 -7.47
N SER A 249 5.70 -23.26 -7.28
CA SER A 249 6.24 -24.02 -8.41
C SER A 249 5.12 -24.59 -9.28
N LYS A 250 5.44 -24.79 -10.56
CA LYS A 250 4.57 -25.47 -11.52
C LYS A 250 4.83 -26.98 -11.58
N ASP A 251 5.91 -27.46 -10.95
CA ASP A 251 6.23 -28.88 -10.91
C ASP A 251 5.48 -29.56 -9.74
N PRO A 252 4.61 -30.55 -10.00
CA PRO A 252 3.90 -31.28 -8.94
C PRO A 252 4.82 -32.11 -8.03
N LYS A 253 6.10 -32.27 -8.36
CA LYS A 253 7.10 -32.91 -7.50
C LYS A 253 7.74 -31.95 -6.49
N ASP A 254 7.58 -30.65 -6.69
CA ASP A 254 8.13 -29.67 -5.76
C ASP A 254 7.34 -29.63 -4.46
N THR A 255 8.05 -29.32 -3.38
CA THR A 255 7.46 -29.20 -2.03
C THR A 255 6.30 -28.23 -1.99
N GLU A 256 5.28 -28.60 -1.22
CA GLU A 256 4.10 -27.78 -0.96
C GLU A 256 4.49 -26.37 -0.48
N VAL A 257 3.72 -25.37 -0.91
CA VAL A 257 4.03 -23.97 -0.66
C VAL A 257 3.88 -23.66 0.83
N LEU A 258 4.97 -23.19 1.43
CA LEU A 258 4.96 -22.80 2.84
C LEU A 258 4.15 -21.53 3.08
N THR A 259 3.22 -21.58 4.03
CA THR A 259 2.36 -20.46 4.44
C THR A 259 2.55 -20.13 5.92
N PRO A 260 2.21 -18.92 6.39
CA PRO A 260 2.16 -18.63 7.82
C PRO A 260 1.24 -19.56 8.59
N TYR A 261 0.15 -20.03 7.98
CA TYR A 261 -0.81 -20.94 8.58
C TYR A 261 -0.14 -22.26 9.01
N HIS A 262 0.78 -22.79 8.20
CA HIS A 262 1.53 -24.01 8.54
C HIS A 262 2.32 -23.85 9.85
N PHE A 263 2.87 -22.66 10.11
CA PHE A 263 3.58 -22.40 11.35
C PHE A 263 2.67 -22.26 12.58
N LEU A 264 1.39 -21.95 12.38
CA LEU A 264 0.42 -21.77 13.47
C LEU A 264 -0.30 -23.08 13.81
N THR A 265 -0.74 -23.82 12.80
CA THR A 265 -1.60 -24.99 12.98
C THR A 265 -0.90 -26.32 12.66
N GLY A 266 0.28 -26.28 12.04
CA GLY A 266 0.98 -27.47 11.56
C GLY A 266 0.32 -28.16 10.37
N THR A 267 -0.73 -27.57 9.78
CA THR A 267 -1.54 -28.15 8.70
C THR A 267 -1.88 -27.10 7.65
N ASN A 268 -2.44 -27.53 6.53
CA ASN A 268 -2.88 -26.64 5.45
C ASN A 268 -4.19 -25.95 5.83
N PHE A 269 -4.36 -24.71 5.38
CA PHE A 269 -5.65 -24.04 5.48
C PHE A 269 -6.65 -24.72 4.53
N MET A 270 -7.78 -25.15 5.08
CA MET A 270 -8.91 -25.67 4.32
C MET A 270 -10.05 -24.67 4.46
N ASP A 271 -10.54 -24.15 3.34
CA ASP A 271 -11.73 -23.29 3.36
C ASP A 271 -12.96 -24.14 3.72
N LEU A 272 -13.95 -23.51 4.33
CA LEU A 272 -15.23 -24.18 4.56
C LEU A 272 -15.88 -24.48 3.20
N PRO A 273 -16.40 -25.70 2.97
CA PRO A 273 -17.08 -26.01 1.72
C PRO A 273 -18.27 -25.06 1.52
N GLU A 274 -18.52 -24.66 0.28
CA GLU A 274 -19.71 -23.87 -0.04
C GLU A 274 -20.96 -24.68 0.35
N VAL A 275 -21.76 -24.10 1.23
CA VAL A 275 -23.04 -24.66 1.68
C VAL A 275 -23.98 -24.68 0.47
N ASN A 276 -24.49 -25.86 0.08
CA ASN A 276 -25.47 -25.95 -0.99
C ASN A 276 -26.77 -25.26 -0.53
N PRO A 277 -27.59 -24.71 -1.45
CA PRO A 277 -28.86 -24.07 -1.09
C PRO A 277 -29.85 -24.95 -0.32
N GLU A 278 -29.61 -26.27 -0.30
CA GLU A 278 -30.40 -27.30 0.36
C GLU A 278 -29.92 -27.64 1.78
N ASP A 279 -28.71 -27.21 2.16
CA ASP A 279 -28.14 -27.45 3.48
C ASP A 279 -28.63 -26.35 4.46
N GLU A 280 -29.06 -26.75 5.67
CA GLU A 280 -29.50 -25.81 6.71
C GLU A 280 -28.40 -24.76 7.02
N GLU A 281 -28.73 -23.50 6.77
CA GLU A 281 -27.81 -22.36 6.70
C GLU A 281 -27.18 -22.02 8.07
N TRP A 282 -25.91 -22.39 8.32
CA TRP A 282 -25.13 -21.92 9.48
C TRP A 282 -24.18 -20.75 9.13
N VAL A 283 -23.72 -20.64 7.87
CA VAL A 283 -22.81 -19.56 7.43
C VAL A 283 -23.59 -18.44 6.76
N ARG A 284 -23.64 -17.25 7.38
CA ARG A 284 -24.11 -16.04 6.70
C ARG A 284 -23.23 -15.78 5.47
N LYS A 285 -23.81 -15.88 4.28
CA LYS A 285 -23.14 -15.61 3.01
C LYS A 285 -22.66 -14.16 2.95
N LEU A 286 -21.43 -13.89 3.35
CA LEU A 286 -20.75 -12.64 3.03
C LEU A 286 -20.47 -12.70 1.52
N GLN A 287 -21.33 -12.05 0.72
CA GLN A 287 -21.16 -11.90 -0.73
C GLN A 287 -19.84 -11.18 -1.03
N LEU A 288 -18.76 -11.96 -1.13
CA LEU A 288 -17.45 -11.52 -1.56
C LEU A 288 -17.48 -11.45 -3.08
N LEU A 289 -17.48 -10.22 -3.62
CA LEU A 289 -17.39 -9.93 -5.04
C LEU A 289 -16.12 -10.59 -5.63
N GLN A 290 -16.31 -11.66 -6.39
CA GLN A 290 -15.28 -12.24 -7.24
C GLN A 290 -14.85 -11.18 -8.27
N SER A 291 -13.58 -10.81 -8.27
CA SER A 291 -13.01 -9.96 -9.32
C SER A 291 -12.84 -10.78 -10.59
N TYR A 292 -13.77 -10.66 -11.52
CA TYR A 292 -13.63 -11.17 -12.88
C TYR A 292 -12.66 -10.27 -13.68
N GLU A 293 -11.53 -10.83 -14.13
CA GLU A 293 -10.75 -10.24 -15.23
C GLU A 293 -11.46 -10.58 -16.55
N ASN A 294 -12.58 -9.92 -16.83
CA ASN A 294 -13.27 -10.09 -18.11
C ASN A 294 -12.73 -9.08 -19.14
N ASN A 295 -12.02 -9.60 -20.13
CA ASN A 295 -11.69 -8.92 -21.39
C ASN A 295 -12.89 -8.87 -22.37
N GLU A 296 -14.11 -8.99 -21.85
CA GLU A 296 -15.32 -9.05 -22.66
C GLU A 296 -15.77 -7.64 -23.07
N ALA A 297 -16.30 -7.53 -24.29
CA ALA A 297 -16.84 -6.28 -24.79
C ALA A 297 -18.09 -5.89 -23.97
N PRO A 298 -18.24 -4.62 -23.57
CA PRO A 298 -19.38 -4.19 -22.77
C PRO A 298 -20.70 -4.42 -23.50
N GLN A 299 -21.73 -4.85 -22.77
CA GLN A 299 -23.07 -5.12 -23.26
C GLN A 299 -24.11 -4.18 -22.66
N VAL A 300 -25.23 -4.00 -23.37
CA VAL A 300 -26.36 -3.23 -22.84
C VAL A 300 -26.98 -4.02 -21.70
N GLY A 301 -27.07 -3.42 -20.52
CA GLY A 301 -27.55 -4.07 -19.30
C GLY A 301 -26.49 -4.30 -18.24
N ASP A 302 -25.20 -4.27 -18.59
CA ASP A 302 -24.09 -4.48 -17.65
C ASP A 302 -24.07 -3.42 -16.54
N ILE A 303 -23.74 -3.84 -15.33
CA ILE A 303 -23.47 -2.96 -14.19
C ILE A 303 -21.96 -2.74 -14.12
N VAL A 304 -21.56 -1.47 -14.20
CA VAL A 304 -20.15 -1.06 -14.28
C VAL A 304 -19.80 0.00 -13.24
N LEU A 305 -18.54 -0.01 -12.78
CA LEU A 305 -17.93 1.03 -11.97
C LEU A 305 -17.30 2.09 -12.89
N ILE A 306 -17.57 3.36 -12.62
CA ILE A 306 -17.15 4.50 -13.45
C ILE A 306 -15.87 5.12 -12.87
N GLU A 307 -14.76 5.02 -13.60
CA GLU A 307 -13.49 5.64 -13.20
C GLU A 307 -13.59 7.17 -13.18
N GLU A 308 -13.30 7.74 -12.00
CA GLU A 308 -13.22 9.19 -11.78
C GLU A 308 -11.79 9.62 -11.43
N CYS A 309 -11.28 10.61 -12.16
CA CYS A 309 -9.94 11.14 -11.94
C CYS A 309 -9.82 11.73 -10.54
N ASN A 310 -8.74 11.42 -9.83
CA ASN A 310 -8.44 11.89 -8.47
C ASN A 310 -9.42 11.42 -7.37
N VAL A 311 -10.26 10.44 -7.66
CA VAL A 311 -11.13 9.79 -6.67
C VAL A 311 -10.60 8.38 -6.43
N PRO A 312 -10.40 7.94 -5.17
CA PRO A 312 -9.99 6.57 -4.90
C PRO A 312 -11.08 5.59 -5.34
N ARG A 313 -10.68 4.41 -5.85
CA ARG A 313 -11.56 3.43 -6.51
C ARG A 313 -12.82 3.04 -5.71
N ASN A 314 -12.74 3.04 -4.39
CA ASN A 314 -13.86 2.77 -3.49
C ASN A 314 -14.95 3.87 -3.44
N LYS A 315 -14.69 5.02 -4.05
CA LYS A 315 -15.62 6.15 -4.16
C LYS A 315 -16.13 6.35 -5.59
N TRP A 316 -15.73 5.50 -6.53
CA TRP A 316 -16.24 5.56 -7.90
C TRP A 316 -17.73 5.22 -7.95
N ASN A 317 -18.45 5.93 -8.81
CA ASN A 317 -19.89 5.75 -8.96
C ASN A 317 -20.22 4.48 -9.75
N LEU A 318 -21.31 3.82 -9.39
CA LEU A 318 -21.88 2.71 -10.14
C LEU A 318 -22.85 3.22 -11.22
N GLY A 319 -22.91 2.53 -12.35
CA GLY A 319 -23.87 2.81 -13.40
C GLY A 319 -24.24 1.57 -14.22
N LYS A 320 -25.47 1.53 -14.73
CA LYS A 320 -25.94 0.49 -15.66
C LYS A 320 -25.82 0.97 -17.10
N ILE A 321 -25.24 0.17 -18.00
CA ILE A 321 -25.17 0.49 -19.43
C ILE A 321 -26.57 0.44 -20.03
N THR A 322 -27.02 1.56 -20.59
CA THR A 322 -28.33 1.65 -21.27
C THR A 322 -28.19 1.67 -22.78
N GLU A 323 -27.13 2.30 -23.30
CA GLU A 323 -26.87 2.39 -24.73
C GLU A 323 -25.36 2.36 -24.97
N ILE A 324 -24.94 1.77 -26.10
CA ILE A 324 -23.53 1.71 -26.51
C ILE A 324 -23.37 2.40 -27.87
N TYR A 325 -22.36 3.26 -27.98
CA TYR A 325 -22.03 3.95 -29.22
C TYR A 325 -20.72 3.37 -29.79
N PRO A 326 -20.80 2.57 -30.87
CA PRO A 326 -19.62 2.05 -31.55
C PRO A 326 -18.89 3.14 -32.34
N GLY A 327 -17.56 3.03 -32.42
CA GLY A 327 -16.73 3.88 -33.26
C GLY A 327 -16.70 3.43 -34.72
N LYS A 328 -15.85 4.08 -35.54
CA LYS A 328 -15.68 3.84 -36.99
C LYS A 328 -15.42 2.36 -37.38
N TYR A 329 -14.97 1.53 -36.44
CA TYR A 329 -14.62 0.12 -36.66
C TYR A 329 -15.54 -0.86 -35.88
N GLY A 330 -16.76 -0.44 -35.48
CA GLY A 330 -17.70 -1.31 -34.76
C GLY A 330 -17.37 -1.54 -33.27
N ILE A 331 -16.19 -1.12 -32.80
CA ILE A 331 -15.78 -1.25 -31.39
C ILE A 331 -16.49 -0.18 -30.53
N ALA A 332 -17.16 -0.63 -29.47
CA ALA A 332 -17.76 0.22 -28.45
C ALA A 332 -16.71 1.15 -27.80
N ARG A 333 -16.77 2.45 -28.09
CA ARG A 333 -15.84 3.44 -27.51
C ARG A 333 -16.45 4.29 -26.42
N THR A 334 -17.78 4.46 -26.45
CA THR A 334 -18.53 5.26 -25.48
C THR A 334 -19.81 4.54 -25.11
N ALA A 335 -20.15 4.53 -23.83
CA ALA A 335 -21.43 4.02 -23.33
C ALA A 335 -22.21 5.13 -22.61
N LYS A 336 -23.54 5.07 -22.71
CA LYS A 336 -24.47 5.84 -21.89
C LYS A 336 -24.87 4.99 -20.70
N LEU A 337 -24.73 5.59 -19.52
CA LEU A 337 -24.89 4.93 -18.24
C LEU A 337 -26.02 5.59 -17.47
N ARG A 338 -26.84 4.78 -16.81
CA ARG A 338 -27.79 5.24 -15.79
C ARG A 338 -27.14 5.10 -14.42
N THR A 339 -26.89 6.23 -13.78
CA THR A 339 -26.44 6.31 -12.37
C THR A 339 -27.62 6.64 -11.46
N SER A 340 -27.41 6.63 -10.14
CA SER A 340 -28.43 7.06 -9.16
C SER A 340 -28.84 8.53 -9.31
N ILE A 341 -27.96 9.37 -9.87
CA ILE A 341 -28.16 10.82 -9.98
C ILE A 341 -28.68 11.21 -11.38
N GLY A 342 -28.44 10.38 -12.41
CA GLY A 342 -28.92 10.63 -13.76
C GLY A 342 -28.14 9.87 -14.83
N PHE A 343 -28.26 10.33 -16.09
CA PHE A 343 -27.60 9.71 -17.23
C PHE A 343 -26.25 10.37 -17.53
N ILE A 344 -25.20 9.56 -17.70
CA ILE A 344 -23.84 10.05 -17.98
C ILE A 344 -23.27 9.28 -19.18
N LYS A 345 -22.54 9.97 -20.06
CA LYS A 345 -21.75 9.35 -21.13
C LYS A 345 -20.29 9.22 -20.73
N ARG A 346 -19.71 8.03 -20.88
CA ARG A 346 -18.31 7.77 -20.55
C ARG A 346 -17.63 6.85 -21.58
N PRO A 347 -16.33 7.03 -21.83
CA PRO A 347 -15.56 6.09 -22.63
C PRO A 347 -15.55 4.70 -21.99
N THR A 348 -15.66 3.65 -22.79
CA THR A 348 -15.66 2.25 -22.33
C THR A 348 -14.36 1.89 -21.59
N ALA A 349 -13.24 2.50 -21.96
CA ALA A 349 -11.95 2.33 -21.27
C ALA A 349 -11.94 2.78 -19.80
N LYS A 350 -12.93 3.56 -19.37
CA LYS A 350 -13.10 4.05 -18.00
C LYS A 350 -14.17 3.30 -17.22
N LEU A 351 -14.64 2.17 -17.75
CA LEU A 351 -15.71 1.36 -17.17
C LEU A 351 -15.13 0.02 -16.75
N HIS A 352 -15.45 -0.40 -15.53
CA HIS A 352 -15.03 -1.70 -15.01
C HIS A 352 -16.28 -2.53 -14.74
N LEU A 353 -16.38 -3.70 -15.38
CA LEU A 353 -17.50 -4.62 -15.18
C LEU A 353 -17.57 -5.08 -13.72
N ILE A 354 -18.76 -5.02 -13.13
CA ILE A 354 -19.06 -5.53 -11.79
C ILE A 354 -20.00 -6.72 -11.90
N GLU A 355 -21.06 -6.60 -12.71
CA GLU A 355 -22.04 -7.66 -12.93
C GLU A 355 -22.48 -7.64 -14.41
N PRO A 356 -22.44 -8.79 -15.12
CA PRO A 356 -22.90 -8.88 -16.50
C PRO A 356 -24.41 -8.72 -16.60
N ALA A 357 -24.91 -8.30 -17.75
CA ALA A 357 -26.34 -8.25 -18.04
C ALA A 357 -26.97 -9.65 -17.86
N VAL A 358 -28.09 -9.73 -17.14
CA VAL A 358 -28.88 -10.95 -17.04
C VAL A 358 -29.52 -11.20 -18.42
N PRO A 359 -29.29 -12.35 -19.08
CA PRO A 359 -30.01 -12.68 -20.30
C PRO A 359 -31.50 -12.87 -19.97
N ASN A 360 -32.36 -12.20 -20.72
CA ASN A 360 -33.82 -12.38 -20.63
C ASN A 360 -34.25 -13.76 -21.13
#